data_AF-A0A1U8Q662-F1
#
_entry.id   AF-A0A1U8Q662-F1
#
_cell.length_a   1.000
_cell.length_b   1.000
_cell.length_c   1.000
_cell.angle_alpha   90.00
_cell.angle_beta   90.00
_cell.angle_gamma   90.00
#
_symmetry.space_group_name_H-M   'P 1'
#
loop_
_entity.id
_entity.type
_entity.pdbx_description
1 polymer ?
#
loop_
_entity_poly.entity_id
_entity_poly.type
_entity_poly.pdbx_seq_one_letter_code
_entity_poly.pdbx_strand_id
1 'polypeptide(L)'
;MLTDAVELQVKDKEVKGWLDELNHLAYDAEDILDEYATHVEILKLKMKPNQVCSSIPSFNVVRSVKIGIENVNKRLMERKNQITIFGSKGVNTERRKMIVTEIIERRQTSSLVDKSRVYGRETDKNEIIKQLMMGDAPNGKDFQVISIVGIGGLGKTTLAQLVYNDEEVERH
;
A
#
# COMPACT_ATOMS: atom_id res chain seq x y z
N MET A 1 -44.11 -16.68 2.17
CA MET A 1 -42.78 -17.32 2.26
C MET A 1 -41.74 -16.67 1.33
N LEU A 2 -41.80 -15.35 1.10
CA LEU A 2 -40.73 -14.60 0.39
C LEU A 2 -40.20 -13.42 1.22
N THR A 3 -40.75 -13.22 2.41
CA THR A 3 -40.41 -12.09 3.28
C THR A 3 -39.13 -12.30 4.10
N ASP A 4 -38.67 -13.54 4.29
CA ASP A 4 -37.43 -13.84 5.05
C ASP A 4 -36.14 -13.73 4.21
N ALA A 5 -36.23 -13.73 2.88
CA ALA A 5 -35.05 -13.62 2.01
C ALA A 5 -34.55 -12.17 1.88
N VAL A 6 -35.40 -11.18 2.18
CA VAL A 6 -35.07 -9.75 2.09
C VAL A 6 -34.37 -9.27 3.37
N GLU A 7 -34.61 -9.92 4.52
CA GLU A 7 -33.98 -9.57 5.80
C GLU A 7 -32.50 -9.99 5.91
N LEU A 8 -32.01 -10.82 4.98
CA LEU A 8 -30.61 -11.27 4.94
C LEU A 8 -29.69 -10.37 4.10
N GLN A 9 -30.20 -9.50 3.22
CA GLN A 9 -29.38 -8.57 2.44
C GLN A 9 -28.90 -7.35 3.24
N VAL A 10 -29.61 -6.96 4.30
CA VAL A 10 -29.21 -5.85 5.18
C VAL A 10 -27.96 -6.24 5.98
N LYS A 11 -27.92 -7.48 6.48
CA LYS A 11 -26.77 -8.03 7.20
C LYS A 11 -25.50 -8.15 6.35
N ASP A 12 -25.62 -8.33 5.03
CA ASP A 12 -24.46 -8.43 4.14
C ASP A 12 -23.90 -7.04 3.82
N LYS A 13 -24.77 -6.06 3.51
CA LYS A 13 -24.34 -4.68 3.22
C LYS A 13 -23.70 -3.97 4.42
N GLU A 14 -24.26 -4.14 5.60
CA GLU A 14 -23.72 -3.55 6.83
C GLU A 14 -22.39 -4.19 7.23
N VAL A 15 -22.29 -5.53 7.15
CA VAL A 15 -21.03 -6.24 7.40
C VAL A 15 -19.97 -5.89 6.37
N LYS A 16 -20.35 -5.75 5.09
CA LYS A 16 -19.46 -5.33 4.01
C LYS A 16 -18.96 -3.90 4.21
N GLY A 17 -19.85 -2.96 4.57
CA GLY A 17 -19.48 -1.59 4.87
C GLY A 17 -18.54 -1.49 6.07
N TRP A 18 -18.80 -2.27 7.12
CA TRP A 18 -17.91 -2.36 8.28
C TRP A 18 -16.53 -2.93 7.92
N LEU A 19 -16.47 -3.97 7.08
CA LEU A 19 -15.22 -4.57 6.64
C LEU A 19 -14.40 -3.62 5.76
N ASP A 20 -15.06 -2.89 4.86
CA ASP A 20 -14.42 -1.89 3.99
C ASP A 20 -13.79 -0.75 4.81
N GLU A 21 -14.51 -0.27 5.81
CA GLU A 21 -14.00 0.76 6.73
C GLU A 21 -12.88 0.25 7.64
N LEU A 22 -12.92 -1.02 8.06
CA LEU A 22 -11.82 -1.65 8.78
C LEU A 22 -10.57 -1.75 7.92
N ASN A 23 -10.71 -2.09 6.63
CA ASN A 23 -9.59 -2.08 5.69
C ASN A 23 -9.00 -0.68 5.54
N HIS A 24 -9.83 0.36 5.40
CA HIS A 24 -9.36 1.75 5.38
C HIS A 24 -8.59 2.11 6.65
N LEU A 25 -9.09 1.70 7.81
CA LEU A 25 -8.42 1.93 9.09
C LEU A 25 -7.07 1.20 9.20
N ALA A 26 -6.96 0.01 8.60
CA ALA A 26 -5.71 -0.73 8.54
C ALA A 26 -4.66 -0.01 7.68
N TYR A 27 -5.06 0.54 6.52
CA TYR A 27 -4.19 1.37 5.69
C TYR A 27 -3.76 2.65 6.43
N ASP A 28 -4.68 3.33 7.12
CA ASP A 28 -4.34 4.51 7.93
C ASP A 28 -3.28 4.16 9.01
N ALA A 29 -3.33 2.95 9.58
CA ALA A 29 -2.34 2.48 10.55
C ALA A 29 -0.99 2.12 9.91
N GLU A 30 -0.99 1.52 8.71
CA GLU A 30 0.20 1.22 7.92
C GLU A 30 0.94 2.51 7.54
N ASP A 31 0.22 3.52 7.06
CA ASP A 31 0.78 4.83 6.71
C ASP A 31 1.51 5.49 7.90
N ILE A 32 0.94 5.39 9.12
CA ILE A 32 1.57 5.90 10.35
C ILE A 32 2.87 5.14 10.67
N LEU A 33 2.88 3.82 10.47
CA LEU A 33 4.06 2.99 10.71
C LEU A 33 5.16 3.30 9.69
N ASP A 34 4.80 3.49 8.42
CA ASP A 34 5.73 3.82 7.34
C ASP A 34 6.34 5.22 7.53
N GLU A 35 5.55 6.20 7.94
CA GLU A 35 6.04 7.55 8.30
C GLU A 35 7.10 7.44 9.42
N TYR A 36 6.78 6.69 10.48
CA TYR A 36 7.70 6.50 11.60
C TYR A 36 8.98 5.75 11.19
N ALA A 37 8.85 4.65 10.45
CA ALA A 37 9.98 3.85 9.98
C ALA A 37 10.93 4.67 9.09
N THR A 38 10.36 5.45 8.17
CA THR A 38 11.12 6.39 7.32
C THR A 38 11.90 7.39 8.17
N HIS A 39 11.26 7.96 9.20
CA HIS A 39 11.93 8.90 10.09
C HIS A 39 13.07 8.27 10.89
N VAL A 40 12.90 7.05 11.39
CA VAL A 40 13.95 6.30 12.08
C VAL A 40 15.15 6.09 11.16
N GLU A 41 14.91 5.75 9.90
CA GLU A 41 15.99 5.50 8.94
C GLU A 41 16.75 6.79 8.57
N ILE A 42 16.03 7.91 8.39
CA ILE A 42 16.65 9.23 8.21
C ILE A 42 17.53 9.62 9.41
N LEU A 43 17.09 9.30 10.64
CA LEU A 43 17.89 9.58 11.84
C LEU A 43 19.18 8.77 11.85
N LYS A 44 19.13 7.47 11.51
CA LYS A 44 20.34 6.63 11.41
C LYS A 44 21.32 7.16 10.37
N LEU A 45 20.83 7.59 9.20
CA LEU A 45 21.68 8.15 8.14
C LEU A 45 22.34 9.48 8.53
N LYS A 46 21.68 10.27 9.40
CA LYS A 46 22.24 11.55 9.90
C LYS A 46 23.26 11.36 11.04
N MET A 47 23.45 10.15 11.55
CA MET A 47 24.46 9.88 12.58
C MET A 47 25.86 9.83 11.96
N LYS A 48 26.74 10.75 12.39
CA LYS A 48 28.19 10.67 12.12
C LYS A 48 28.86 9.78 13.18
N PRO A 49 29.88 8.98 12.82
CA PRO A 49 30.44 7.95 13.71
C PRO A 49 31.08 8.46 15.02
N ASN A 50 31.34 9.77 15.16
CA ASN A 50 32.04 10.36 16.31
C ASN A 50 31.25 11.41 17.10
N GLN A 51 29.93 11.50 16.94
CA GLN A 51 29.13 12.50 17.66
C GLN A 51 28.07 11.83 18.53
N VAL A 52 28.18 11.99 19.86
CA VAL A 52 27.12 11.62 20.80
C VAL A 52 25.98 12.61 20.60
N CYS A 53 25.04 12.26 19.74
CA CYS A 53 23.81 12.99 19.57
C CYS A 53 22.70 12.23 20.30
N SER A 54 22.07 12.89 21.27
CA SER A 54 20.79 12.46 21.83
C SER A 54 19.72 12.63 20.76
N SER A 55 19.64 11.70 19.82
CA SER A 55 18.72 11.77 18.68
C SER A 55 17.29 11.50 19.14
N ILE A 56 16.61 12.55 19.55
CA ILE A 56 15.18 12.55 19.83
C ILE A 56 14.48 12.70 18.48
N PRO A 57 13.50 11.83 18.13
CA PRO A 57 12.68 12.04 16.95
C PRO A 57 12.06 13.44 16.98
N SER A 58 12.04 14.14 15.85
CA SER A 58 11.49 15.50 15.78
C SER A 58 10.11 15.54 16.44
N PHE A 59 9.89 16.52 17.34
CA PHE A 59 8.64 16.66 18.10
C PHE A 59 7.38 16.60 17.22
N ASN A 60 7.48 17.11 15.99
CA ASN A 60 6.40 17.06 15.00
C ASN A 60 6.06 15.64 14.55
N VAL A 61 7.05 14.76 14.37
CA VAL A 61 6.84 13.36 13.96
C VAL A 61 6.19 12.56 15.07
N VAL A 62 6.72 12.69 16.29
CA VAL A 62 6.13 12.03 17.47
C VAL A 62 4.68 12.49 17.67
N ARG A 63 4.41 13.77 17.42
CA ARG A 63 3.06 14.34 17.48
C ARG A 63 2.16 13.80 16.37
N SER A 64 2.62 13.75 15.12
CA SER A 64 1.85 13.19 13.99
C SER A 64 1.49 11.74 14.21
N VAL A 65 2.48 10.90 14.58
CA VAL A 65 2.27 9.48 14.90
C VAL A 65 1.29 9.32 16.06
N LYS A 66 1.44 10.12 17.12
CA LYS A 66 0.51 10.09 18.26
C LYS A 66 -0.92 10.46 17.85
N ILE A 67 -1.10 11.53 17.08
CA ILE A 67 -2.43 11.95 16.58
C ILE A 67 -3.03 10.86 15.70
N GLY A 68 -2.23 10.24 14.82
CA GLY A 68 -2.63 9.13 13.98
C GLY A 68 -3.12 7.93 14.80
N ILE A 69 -2.34 7.49 15.79
CA ILE A 69 -2.69 6.38 16.68
C ILE A 69 -3.98 6.68 17.47
N GLU A 70 -4.13 7.90 17.98
CA GLU A 70 -5.35 8.32 18.68
C GLU A 70 -6.58 8.31 17.75
N ASN A 71 -6.43 8.77 16.51
CA ASN A 71 -7.50 8.73 15.51
C ASN A 71 -7.89 7.30 15.13
N VAL A 72 -6.91 6.42 14.91
CA VAL A 72 -7.15 5.00 14.61
C VAL A 72 -7.88 4.32 15.77
N ASN A 73 -7.38 4.51 17.00
CA ASN A 73 -8.00 3.93 18.19
C ASN A 73 -9.42 4.45 18.43
N LYS A 74 -9.66 5.75 18.23
CA LYS A 74 -10.99 6.35 18.39
C LYS A 74 -11.99 5.72 17.42
N ARG A 75 -11.66 5.66 16.14
CA ARG A 75 -12.51 5.05 15.10
C ARG A 75 -12.74 3.56 15.34
N LEU A 76 -11.72 2.84 15.81
CA LEU A 76 -11.84 1.43 16.18
C LEU A 76 -12.81 1.23 17.37
N MET A 77 -12.74 2.09 18.39
CA MET A 77 -13.63 2.02 19.54
C MET A 77 -15.08 2.40 19.22
N GLU A 78 -15.29 3.43 18.40
CA GLU A 78 -16.62 3.83 17.92
C GLU A 78 -17.33 2.69 17.18
N ARG A 79 -16.57 1.88 16.42
CA ARG A 79 -17.11 0.75 15.66
C ARG A 79 -17.20 -0.55 16.43
N LYS A 80 -16.32 -0.78 17.41
CA LYS A 80 -16.45 -1.91 18.35
C LYS A 80 -17.81 -1.91 19.04
N ASN A 81 -18.32 -0.72 19.41
CA ASN A 81 -19.64 -0.58 20.01
C ASN A 81 -20.80 -0.94 19.08
N GLN A 82 -20.63 -0.81 17.75
CA GLN A 82 -21.65 -1.22 16.78
C GLN A 82 -21.76 -2.74 16.67
N ILE A 83 -20.64 -3.48 16.73
CA ILE A 83 -20.64 -4.95 16.70
C ILE A 83 -21.32 -5.57 17.92
N THR A 84 -21.17 -4.96 19.10
CA THR A 84 -21.84 -5.44 20.33
C THR A 84 -23.36 -5.46 20.18
N ILE A 85 -23.93 -4.53 19.40
CA ILE A 85 -25.37 -4.47 19.11
C ILE A 85 -25.79 -5.63 18.17
N PHE A 86 -24.92 -6.05 17.24
CA PHE A 86 -25.17 -7.18 16.34
C PHE A 86 -24.96 -8.55 17.01
N GLY A 87 -24.02 -8.66 17.95
CA GLY A 87 -23.67 -9.90 18.66
C GLY A 87 -24.72 -10.38 19.67
N SER A 88 -25.60 -9.49 20.16
CA SER A 88 -26.65 -9.86 21.12
C SER A 88 -27.86 -10.57 20.51
N LYS A 89 -27.99 -10.64 19.18
CA LYS A 89 -29.00 -11.48 18.51
C LYS A 89 -28.31 -12.72 17.96
N GLY A 90 -28.38 -13.80 18.73
CA GLY A 90 -27.71 -15.08 18.50
C GLY A 90 -27.69 -15.51 17.04
N VAL A 91 -26.48 -15.65 16.48
CA VAL A 91 -26.26 -16.32 15.21
C VAL A 91 -25.19 -17.38 15.43
N ASN A 92 -25.63 -18.62 15.23
CA ASN A 92 -24.88 -19.88 15.31
C ASN A 92 -23.43 -19.73 14.81
N THR A 93 -22.49 -19.93 15.72
CA THR A 93 -21.06 -19.61 15.58
C THR A 93 -20.28 -20.67 14.79
N GLU A 94 -20.88 -21.84 14.48
CA GLU A 94 -20.17 -22.94 13.82
C GLU A 94 -19.89 -22.78 12.31
N ARG A 95 -20.64 -21.97 11.54
CA ARG A 95 -20.52 -21.98 10.05
C ARG A 95 -19.71 -20.85 9.42
N ARG A 96 -19.14 -19.93 10.20
CA ARG A 96 -18.42 -18.74 9.67
C ARG A 96 -16.90 -18.78 9.85
N LYS A 97 -16.30 -19.97 9.93
CA LYS A 97 -14.84 -20.12 9.95
C LYS A 97 -14.15 -20.02 8.58
N MET A 98 -14.87 -19.73 7.50
CA MET A 98 -14.33 -19.92 6.14
C MET A 98 -14.44 -18.69 5.24
N ILE A 99 -14.13 -17.48 5.72
CA ILE A 99 -13.91 -16.30 4.81
C ILE A 99 -12.74 -15.40 5.25
N VAL A 100 -12.14 -15.58 6.44
CA VAL A 100 -11.09 -14.66 6.93
C VAL A 100 -9.74 -15.37 6.99
N THR A 101 -9.19 -15.71 5.83
CA THR A 101 -7.75 -15.95 5.58
C THR A 101 -7.55 -16.37 4.13
N GLU A 102 -8.01 -15.58 3.17
CA GLU A 102 -7.13 -15.38 2.02
C GLU A 102 -6.45 -14.06 2.32
N ILE A 103 -5.30 -14.16 2.98
CA ILE A 103 -4.26 -13.15 2.80
C ILE A 103 -4.13 -13.09 1.28
N ILE A 104 -4.66 -12.04 0.64
CA ILE A 104 -4.33 -11.75 -0.75
C ILE A 104 -2.86 -11.37 -0.66
N GLU A 105 -1.99 -12.37 -0.65
CA GLU A 105 -0.57 -12.16 -0.80
C GLU A 105 -0.44 -11.35 -2.07
N ARG A 106 0.09 -10.13 -1.93
CA ARG A 106 0.43 -9.30 -3.06
C ARG A 106 1.21 -10.20 -4.00
N ARG A 107 0.66 -10.49 -5.19
CA ARG A 107 1.31 -11.37 -6.16
C ARG A 107 2.73 -10.89 -6.33
N GLN A 108 3.68 -11.70 -5.87
CA GLN A 108 5.07 -11.32 -5.94
C GLN A 108 5.47 -11.26 -7.40
N THR A 109 5.94 -10.10 -7.83
CA THR A 109 6.54 -9.90 -9.14
C THR A 109 8.05 -10.01 -8.97
N SER A 110 8.69 -10.97 -9.65
CA SER A 110 10.15 -11.05 -9.72
C SER A 110 10.67 -10.08 -10.76
N SER A 111 11.81 -9.42 -10.51
CA SER A 111 12.51 -8.56 -11.49
C SER A 111 13.10 -9.33 -12.68
N LEU A 112 13.14 -10.66 -12.62
CA LEU A 112 13.63 -11.51 -13.70
C LEU A 112 12.62 -11.56 -14.85
N VAL A 113 13.04 -11.08 -16.01
CA VAL A 113 12.29 -11.19 -17.27
C VAL A 113 13.08 -12.02 -18.26
N ASP A 114 12.45 -13.04 -18.81
CA ASP A 114 12.94 -13.73 -19.99
C ASP A 114 12.75 -12.84 -21.23
N LYS A 115 13.77 -12.04 -21.55
CA LYS A 115 13.77 -11.10 -22.68
C LYS A 115 13.46 -11.81 -24.02
N SER A 116 13.75 -13.11 -24.14
CA SER A 116 13.52 -13.90 -25.37
C SER A 116 12.03 -14.13 -25.68
N ARG A 117 11.15 -13.91 -24.70
CA ARG A 117 9.70 -14.14 -24.82
C ARG A 117 8.88 -12.85 -24.90
N VAL A 118 9.53 -11.69 -25.01
CA VAL A 118 8.86 -10.40 -25.15
C VAL A 118 9.02 -9.87 -26.56
N TYR A 119 7.90 -9.49 -27.18
CA TYR A 119 7.85 -9.07 -28.59
C TYR A 119 7.09 -7.75 -28.72
N GLY A 120 7.51 -6.91 -29.68
CA GLY A 120 6.77 -5.71 -30.08
C GLY A 120 6.75 -4.57 -29.05
N ARG A 121 7.59 -4.64 -28.01
CA ARG A 121 7.68 -3.63 -26.94
C ARG A 121 8.87 -2.68 -27.07
N GLU A 122 9.66 -2.81 -28.13
CA GLU A 122 10.90 -2.04 -28.32
C GLU A 122 10.63 -0.52 -28.39
N THR A 123 9.58 -0.12 -29.11
CA THR A 123 9.20 1.29 -29.24
C THR A 123 8.79 1.89 -27.89
N ASP A 124 7.94 1.19 -27.14
CA ASP A 124 7.49 1.62 -25.81
C ASP A 124 8.67 1.72 -24.84
N LYS A 125 9.58 0.73 -24.87
CA LYS A 125 10.79 0.69 -24.03
C LYS A 125 11.69 1.90 -24.32
N ASN A 126 12.02 2.12 -25.59
CA ASN A 126 12.95 3.18 -25.99
C ASN A 126 12.39 4.58 -25.72
N GLU A 127 11.08 4.78 -25.84
CA GLU A 127 10.45 6.05 -25.49
C GLU A 127 10.55 6.34 -23.99
N ILE A 128 10.32 5.34 -23.13
CA ILE A 128 10.47 5.50 -21.68
C ILE A 128 11.94 5.78 -21.32
N ILE A 129 12.89 5.05 -21.88
CA ILE A 129 14.33 5.28 -21.64
C ILE A 129 14.71 6.70 -22.04
N LYS A 130 14.28 7.16 -23.22
CA LYS A 130 14.54 8.52 -23.68
C LYS A 130 13.99 9.57 -22.71
N GLN A 131 12.77 9.38 -22.20
CA GLN A 131 12.19 10.30 -21.22
C GLN A 131 12.98 10.32 -19.91
N LEU A 132 13.48 9.18 -19.44
CA LEU A 132 14.34 9.08 -18.25
C LEU A 132 15.68 9.80 -18.47
N MET A 133 16.31 9.63 -19.64
CA MET A 133 17.61 10.22 -19.96
C MET A 133 17.53 11.73 -20.24
N MET A 134 16.35 12.27 -20.56
CA MET A 134 16.13 13.70 -20.78
C MET A 134 15.88 14.49 -19.49
N GLY A 135 15.71 13.80 -18.36
CA GLY A 135 15.33 14.36 -17.06
C GLY A 135 16.45 15.06 -16.30
N ASP A 136 17.25 15.92 -16.94
CA ASP A 136 18.17 16.81 -16.22
C ASP A 136 17.39 18.02 -15.68
N ALA A 137 16.87 17.88 -14.45
CA ALA A 137 16.34 19.02 -13.72
C ALA A 137 17.50 20.00 -13.44
N PRO A 138 17.44 21.27 -13.87
CA PRO A 138 18.56 22.21 -13.80
C PRO A 138 19.06 22.50 -12.36
N ASN A 139 18.33 22.05 -11.33
CA ASN A 139 18.60 22.35 -9.93
C ASN A 139 18.64 21.12 -8.99
N GLY A 140 18.73 19.88 -9.51
CA GLY A 140 19.05 18.68 -8.72
C GLY A 140 18.10 18.34 -7.55
N LYS A 141 16.86 18.84 -7.55
CA LYS A 141 15.88 18.66 -6.46
C LYS A 141 14.55 18.05 -6.86
N ASP A 142 14.31 17.84 -8.15
CA ASP A 142 13.05 17.30 -8.66
C ASP A 142 13.26 15.87 -9.20
N PHE A 143 12.39 14.95 -8.80
CA PHE A 143 12.39 13.57 -9.28
C PHE A 143 11.34 13.40 -10.40
N GLN A 144 11.70 12.67 -11.45
CA GLN A 144 10.80 12.39 -12.57
C GLN A 144 10.04 11.09 -12.32
N VAL A 145 8.72 11.09 -12.56
CA VAL A 145 7.86 9.92 -12.43
C VAL A 145 7.20 9.61 -13.78
N ILE A 146 7.31 8.36 -14.22
CA ILE A 146 6.67 7.86 -15.45
C ILE A 146 5.67 6.75 -15.06
N SER A 147 4.39 6.98 -15.34
CA SER A 147 3.31 6.05 -15.00
C SER A 147 2.93 5.16 -16.19
N ILE A 148 3.01 3.82 -16.02
CA ILE A 148 2.55 2.84 -17.03
C ILE A 148 1.14 2.37 -16.67
N VAL A 149 0.14 2.76 -17.47
CA VAL A 149 -1.28 2.50 -17.19
C VAL A 149 -1.91 1.62 -18.27
N GLY A 150 -2.85 0.76 -17.87
CA GLY A 150 -3.57 -0.13 -18.79
C GLY A 150 -4.27 -1.28 -18.06
N ILE A 151 -5.11 -2.02 -18.77
CA ILE A 151 -5.83 -3.18 -18.22
C ILE A 151 -4.89 -4.30 -17.75
N GLY A 152 -5.42 -5.23 -16.95
CA GLY A 152 -4.68 -6.41 -16.48
C GLY A 152 -4.18 -7.29 -17.63
N GLY A 153 -3.04 -7.94 -17.46
CA GLY A 153 -2.50 -8.87 -18.46
C GLY A 153 -1.76 -8.24 -19.66
N LEU A 154 -1.73 -6.91 -19.80
CA LEU A 154 -1.01 -6.24 -20.90
C LEU A 154 0.53 -6.28 -20.80
N GLY A 155 1.09 -6.82 -19.73
CA GLY A 155 2.55 -6.84 -19.55
C GLY A 155 3.15 -5.50 -19.09
N LYS A 156 2.40 -4.67 -18.37
CA LYS A 156 2.90 -3.40 -17.80
C LYS A 156 4.15 -3.60 -16.94
N THR A 157 4.09 -4.57 -16.03
CA THR A 157 5.22 -4.95 -15.17
C THR A 157 6.39 -5.46 -16.01
N THR A 158 6.12 -6.25 -17.06
CA THR A 158 7.15 -6.74 -17.99
C THR A 158 7.85 -5.58 -18.71
N LEU A 159 7.10 -4.57 -19.16
CA LEU A 159 7.68 -3.38 -19.79
C LEU A 159 8.55 -2.58 -18.79
N ALA A 160 8.07 -2.36 -17.57
CA ALA A 160 8.85 -1.69 -16.52
C ALA A 160 10.18 -2.42 -16.24
N GLN A 161 10.14 -3.75 -16.20
CA GLN A 161 11.32 -4.58 -15.98
C GLN A 161 12.29 -4.58 -17.17
N LEU A 162 11.79 -4.48 -18.40
CA LEU A 162 12.65 -4.33 -19.59
C LEU A 162 13.41 -3.00 -19.57
N VAL A 163 12.76 -1.92 -19.17
CA VAL A 163 13.38 -0.59 -19.03
C VAL A 163 14.38 -0.59 -17.89
N TYR A 164 14.00 -1.11 -16.71
CA TYR A 164 14.86 -1.11 -15.54
C TYR A 164 16.15 -1.93 -15.73
N ASN A 165 16.06 -3.06 -16.44
CA ASN A 165 17.20 -3.94 -16.76
C ASN A 165 17.84 -3.60 -18.13
N ASP A 166 17.63 -2.39 -18.66
CA ASP A 166 18.31 -1.92 -19.87
C ASP A 166 19.67 -1.33 -19.50
N GLU A 167 20.70 -1.63 -20.30
CA GLU A 167 22.06 -1.25 -19.95
C GLU A 167 22.27 0.26 -19.97
N GLU A 168 21.50 1.02 -20.76
CA GLU A 168 21.57 2.48 -20.74
C GLU A 168 21.08 3.07 -19.41
N VAL A 169 20.06 2.44 -18.82
CA VAL A 169 19.51 2.83 -17.51
C VAL A 169 20.42 2.36 -16.38
N GLU A 170 21.02 1.17 -16.49
CA GLU A 170 21.94 0.63 -15.48
C GLU A 170 23.26 1.43 -15.38
N ARG A 171 23.70 2.05 -16.49
CA ARG A 171 24.93 2.86 -16.55
C ARG A 171 24.76 4.32 -16.15
N HIS A 172 23.53 4.81 -15.99
CA HIS A 172 23.21 6.19 -15.65
C HIS A 172 23.14 6.39 -14.13
#